data_AF-A0A350DFW7-F1
#
_entry.id   AF-A0A350DFW7-F1
#
_cell.length_a   1.000
_cell.length_b   1.000
_cell.length_c   1.000
_cell.angle_alpha   90.00
_cell.angle_beta   90.00
_cell.angle_gamma   90.00
#
_symmetry.space_group_name_H-M   'P 1'
#
loop_
_entity.id
_entity.type
_entity.pdbx_description
1 polymer ?
#
loop_
_entity_poly.entity_id
_entity_poly.type
_entity_poly.pdbx_seq_one_letter_code
_entity_poly.pdbx_strand_id
1 'polypeptide(L)'
;PVNFYQIQTKFRDEIRPRFGVMRSREFIMKDAYSFHLDEASLKETYQGMYDAYSRIFTRLGLDFRPVIADNGSIGGTGSHEFHVLADSGEDDIVFSNASDYAANIEKAEALPAPLGSNVERAAPSEEMRLVDTPDAKTIATLVEQFKLPIEKTVKTLMVHAAEGGLIALLVRGDHELNEVKAENLPQVKAPLTMASEEEIRAAVGAGPGSLGPVGLEMPIIIDRSVALMSDFGAGANVDGKHYFGINWERDAALPQVADLRNVVEGDPSPDGQGTLSIKRGIEVGHVFQLGQKYSEAMNASVLGDNGKTSHPWMGCYGIGVTRVVAAAIEQNHDESGIIWPNAIAPFQVALVPMNAHKSQRVREESERLYQTLTAAGLDVLLDDRDTRPGVKFADLELMGVPHRLVIGDRGLDNGELEYKGRRDSEATMIPADKIVDFLREQAGLVSAE
;
A
#
# COMPACT_ATOMS: atom_id res chain seq x y z
N PRO A 1 3.60 3.20 -31.06
CA PRO A 1 2.95 2.52 -29.91
C PRO A 1 1.45 2.84 -29.89
N VAL A 2 0.63 1.98 -29.29
CA VAL A 2 -0.79 2.26 -29.02
C VAL A 2 -1.10 1.98 -27.56
N ASN A 3 -2.00 2.76 -26.96
CA ASN A 3 -2.42 2.61 -25.57
C ASN A 3 -3.94 2.71 -25.49
N PHE A 4 -4.61 1.62 -25.10
CA PHE A 4 -6.06 1.54 -24.98
C PHE A 4 -6.42 1.51 -23.50
N TYR A 5 -7.56 2.12 -23.13
CA TYR A 5 -8.09 2.00 -21.77
C TYR A 5 -9.61 1.89 -21.76
N GLN A 6 -10.12 1.36 -20.66
CA GLN A 6 -11.55 1.33 -20.36
C GLN A 6 -11.77 1.70 -18.90
N ILE A 7 -13.01 2.10 -18.57
CA ILE A 7 -13.51 2.21 -17.20
C ILE A 7 -14.69 1.25 -17.13
N GLN A 8 -14.52 0.14 -16.43
CA GLN A 8 -15.46 -0.98 -16.53
C GLN A 8 -15.52 -1.76 -15.21
N THR A 9 -16.70 -2.33 -14.94
CA THR A 9 -16.99 -3.17 -13.78
C THR A 9 -16.27 -4.52 -13.84
N LYS A 10 -15.37 -4.75 -12.90
CA LYS A 10 -14.63 -6.00 -12.71
C LYS A 10 -15.30 -6.88 -11.67
N PHE A 11 -15.02 -8.17 -11.76
CA PHE A 11 -15.42 -9.17 -10.78
C PHE A 11 -14.19 -9.95 -10.31
N ARG A 12 -14.03 -10.09 -9.00
CA ARG A 12 -13.05 -10.96 -8.35
C ARG A 12 -13.75 -11.71 -7.23
N ASP A 13 -13.70 -13.04 -7.25
CA ASP A 13 -14.30 -13.85 -6.19
C ASP A 13 -13.38 -13.87 -4.95
N GLU A 14 -13.32 -12.73 -4.27
CA GLU A 14 -12.51 -12.56 -3.08
C GLU A 14 -12.99 -13.52 -1.97
N ILE A 15 -12.05 -14.31 -1.43
CA ILE A 15 -12.34 -15.33 -0.40
C ILE A 15 -12.95 -14.68 0.85
N ARG A 16 -12.46 -13.48 1.19
CA ARG A 16 -12.93 -12.69 2.34
C ARG A 16 -13.21 -11.24 1.93
N PRO A 17 -14.39 -10.95 1.35
CA PRO A 17 -14.81 -9.58 1.08
C PRO A 17 -14.96 -8.82 2.40
N ARG A 18 -14.35 -7.64 2.51
CA ARG A 18 -14.30 -6.85 3.74
C ARG A 18 -14.13 -5.36 3.41
N PHE A 19 -14.27 -4.49 4.41
CA PHE A 19 -14.00 -3.05 4.28
C PHE A 19 -14.86 -2.34 3.19
N GLY A 20 -16.10 -2.81 3.02
CA GLY A 20 -17.05 -2.22 2.09
C GLY A 20 -16.54 -2.23 0.65
N VAL A 21 -16.40 -1.04 0.07
CA VAL A 21 -15.99 -0.88 -1.33
C VAL A 21 -14.49 -0.94 -1.56
N MET A 22 -13.66 -0.99 -0.49
CA MET A 22 -12.21 -1.17 -0.63
C MET A 22 -11.86 -2.57 -1.13
N ARG A 23 -12.60 -3.60 -0.67
CA ARG A 23 -12.37 -5.01 -1.01
C ARG A 23 -13.70 -5.75 -1.23
N SER A 24 -14.41 -5.32 -2.27
CA SER A 24 -15.64 -5.94 -2.76
C SER A 24 -15.37 -6.98 -3.86
N ARG A 25 -16.38 -7.80 -4.18
CA ARG A 25 -16.31 -8.74 -5.31
C ARG A 25 -16.54 -8.08 -6.65
N GLU A 26 -17.40 -7.06 -6.67
CA GLU A 26 -17.68 -6.24 -7.85
C GLU A 26 -17.19 -4.82 -7.59
N PHE A 27 -16.41 -4.26 -8.52
CA PHE A 27 -15.82 -2.93 -8.39
C PHE A 27 -15.53 -2.32 -9.76
N ILE A 28 -15.51 -1.00 -9.85
CA ILE A 28 -15.12 -0.29 -11.09
C ILE A 28 -13.61 -0.12 -11.09
N MET A 29 -13.00 -0.52 -12.20
CA MET A 29 -11.59 -0.31 -12.45
C MET A 29 -11.41 0.41 -13.78
N LYS A 30 -10.54 1.42 -13.77
CA LYS A 30 -9.90 1.87 -15.00
C LYS A 30 -8.75 0.92 -15.25
N ASP A 31 -8.69 0.29 -16.40
CA ASP A 31 -7.57 -0.55 -16.83
C ASP A 31 -7.14 -0.16 -18.23
N ALA A 32 -5.83 0.01 -18.40
CA ALA A 32 -5.20 0.40 -19.65
C ALA A 32 -4.13 -0.61 -20.05
N TYR A 33 -3.95 -0.81 -21.35
CA TYR A 33 -2.99 -1.74 -21.95
C TYR A 33 -2.30 -1.07 -23.13
N SER A 34 -0.97 -1.03 -23.08
CA SER A 34 -0.15 -0.46 -24.14
C SER A 34 0.67 -1.51 -24.87
N PHE A 35 0.89 -1.29 -26.17
CA PHE A 35 1.56 -2.22 -27.07
C PHE A 35 2.69 -1.51 -27.83
N HIS A 36 3.87 -2.11 -27.81
CA HIS A 36 5.12 -1.51 -28.24
C HIS A 36 5.93 -2.49 -29.10
N LEU A 37 6.74 -1.96 -30.03
CA LEU A 37 7.65 -2.78 -30.84
C LEU A 37 8.91 -3.19 -30.07
N ASP A 38 9.31 -2.40 -29.08
CA ASP A 38 10.51 -2.59 -28.27
C ASP A 38 10.30 -2.15 -26.82
N GLU A 39 11.23 -2.56 -25.96
CA GLU A 39 11.23 -2.27 -24.52
C GLU A 39 11.40 -0.76 -24.22
N ALA A 40 12.13 -0.03 -25.06
CA ALA A 40 12.36 1.41 -24.86
C ALA A 40 11.05 2.20 -24.99
N SER A 41 10.25 1.89 -26.01
CA SER A 41 8.92 2.47 -26.20
C SER A 41 7.95 2.10 -25.07
N LEU A 42 8.05 0.89 -24.52
CA LEU A 42 7.30 0.49 -23.33
C LEU A 42 7.68 1.35 -22.12
N LYS A 43 8.97 1.53 -21.84
CA LYS A 43 9.46 2.35 -20.72
C LYS A 43 9.01 3.81 -20.80
N GLU A 44 9.02 4.40 -22.00
CA GLU A 44 8.51 5.77 -22.22
C GLU A 44 7.01 5.88 -21.87
N THR A 45 6.20 4.94 -22.34
CA THR A 45 4.75 4.95 -22.06
C THR A 45 4.46 4.64 -20.60
N TYR A 46 5.24 3.75 -19.99
CA TYR A 46 5.19 3.47 -18.57
C TYR A 46 5.41 4.72 -17.73
N GLN A 47 6.45 5.51 -18.04
CA GLN A 47 6.71 6.79 -17.37
C GLN A 47 5.55 7.77 -17.59
N GLY A 48 5.03 7.86 -18.82
CA GLY A 48 3.87 8.69 -19.12
C GLY A 48 2.63 8.32 -18.30
N MET A 49 2.41 7.03 -18.05
CA MET A 49 1.32 6.52 -17.21
C MET A 49 1.56 6.77 -15.72
N TYR A 50 2.80 6.61 -15.24
CA TYR A 50 3.21 6.97 -13.89
C TYR A 50 2.92 8.47 -13.61
N ASP A 51 3.34 9.35 -14.51
CA ASP A 51 3.11 10.78 -14.37
C ASP A 51 1.63 11.14 -14.47
N ALA A 52 0.88 10.44 -15.33
CA ALA A 52 -0.56 10.63 -15.46
C ALA A 52 -1.30 10.25 -14.17
N TYR A 53 -0.90 9.16 -13.50
CA TYR A 53 -1.50 8.72 -12.25
C TYR A 53 -1.17 9.68 -11.13
N SER A 54 0.07 10.13 -11.06
CA SER A 54 0.49 11.18 -10.14
C SER A 54 -0.39 12.42 -10.29
N ARG A 55 -0.58 12.92 -11.53
CA ARG A 55 -1.49 14.05 -11.81
C ARG A 55 -2.94 13.76 -11.43
N ILE A 56 -3.45 12.55 -11.65
CA ILE A 56 -4.81 12.15 -11.28
C ILE A 56 -4.96 12.26 -9.76
N PHE A 57 -4.12 11.58 -8.97
CA PHE A 57 -4.25 11.56 -7.52
C PHE A 57 -3.97 12.93 -6.89
N THR A 58 -3.04 13.72 -7.44
CA THR A 58 -2.89 15.14 -7.04
C THR A 58 -4.15 15.95 -7.32
N ARG A 59 -4.78 15.81 -8.50
CA ARG A 59 -6.04 16.51 -8.83
C ARG A 59 -7.21 16.07 -7.96
N LEU A 60 -7.21 14.82 -7.51
CA LEU A 60 -8.20 14.31 -6.55
C LEU A 60 -7.96 14.83 -5.12
N GLY A 61 -6.84 15.53 -4.86
CA GLY A 61 -6.52 16.10 -3.56
C GLY A 61 -6.15 15.06 -2.52
N LEU A 62 -5.52 13.96 -2.93
CA LEU A 62 -5.10 12.88 -2.05
C LEU A 62 -3.63 13.03 -1.64
N ASP A 63 -3.30 12.70 -0.40
CA ASP A 63 -1.92 12.44 0.02
C ASP A 63 -1.57 10.99 -0.34
N PHE A 64 -0.72 10.83 -1.34
CA PHE A 64 -0.38 9.53 -1.92
C PHE A 64 1.11 9.41 -2.19
N ARG A 65 1.59 8.16 -2.28
CA ARG A 65 2.96 7.84 -2.66
C ARG A 65 3.00 6.74 -3.72
N PRO A 66 3.71 6.95 -4.84
CA PRO A 66 4.13 5.86 -5.69
C PRO A 66 5.26 5.07 -5.00
N VAL A 67 5.16 3.76 -4.98
CA VAL A 67 6.13 2.87 -4.33
C VAL A 67 6.55 1.76 -5.30
N ILE A 68 7.81 1.35 -5.24
CA ILE A 68 8.31 0.20 -5.99
C ILE A 68 7.61 -1.06 -5.46
N ALA A 69 7.08 -1.88 -6.36
CA ALA A 69 6.31 -3.06 -6.01
C ALA A 69 6.90 -4.32 -6.66
N ASP A 70 6.46 -5.48 -6.18
CA ASP A 70 6.76 -6.74 -6.85
C ASP A 70 5.96 -6.85 -8.17
N ASN A 71 6.45 -7.68 -9.10
CA ASN A 71 5.76 -7.90 -10.37
C ASN A 71 4.68 -9.01 -10.26
N GLY A 72 4.70 -9.75 -9.16
CA GLY A 72 3.76 -10.81 -8.78
C GLY A 72 3.54 -11.85 -9.88
N SER A 73 2.37 -12.48 -9.83
CA SER A 73 1.91 -13.46 -10.83
C SER A 73 1.66 -12.85 -12.21
N ILE A 74 1.51 -11.52 -12.29
CA ILE A 74 1.34 -10.79 -13.55
C ILE A 74 2.64 -10.88 -14.36
N GLY A 75 3.80 -10.86 -13.70
CA GLY A 75 5.12 -10.98 -14.31
C GLY A 75 5.60 -9.71 -15.01
N GLY A 76 6.81 -9.75 -15.59
CA GLY A 76 7.42 -8.60 -16.26
C GLY A 76 8.55 -7.95 -15.45
N THR A 77 8.94 -6.71 -15.79
CA THR A 77 10.08 -5.99 -15.19
C THR A 77 9.76 -4.53 -14.92
N GLY A 78 9.50 -4.18 -13.66
CA GLY A 78 9.24 -2.79 -13.26
C GLY A 78 7.76 -2.58 -12.97
N SER A 79 7.48 -2.35 -11.69
CA SER A 79 6.16 -2.32 -11.09
C SER A 79 6.14 -1.21 -10.05
N HIS A 80 5.14 -0.33 -10.13
CA HIS A 80 4.90 0.70 -9.13
C HIS A 80 3.43 0.71 -8.72
N GLU A 81 3.21 0.63 -7.42
CA GLU A 81 1.91 0.84 -6.80
C GLU A 81 1.75 2.29 -6.40
N PHE A 82 0.53 2.79 -6.40
CA PHE A 82 0.16 4.11 -5.91
C PHE A 82 -0.71 3.92 -4.68
N HIS A 83 -0.20 4.38 -3.54
CA HIS A 83 -0.85 4.21 -2.24
C HIS A 83 -1.34 5.53 -1.70
N VAL A 84 -2.62 5.60 -1.31
CA VAL A 84 -3.13 6.68 -0.47
C VAL A 84 -2.72 6.39 0.98
N LEU A 85 -2.10 7.36 1.64
CA LEU A 85 -1.64 7.20 3.02
C LEU A 85 -2.84 7.21 3.97
N ALA A 86 -3.05 6.10 4.68
CA ALA A 86 -4.13 5.94 5.65
C ALA A 86 -3.81 4.82 6.64
N ASP A 87 -4.08 5.02 7.93
CA ASP A 87 -3.81 4.05 9.00
C ASP A 87 -4.60 2.73 8.83
N SER A 88 -5.72 2.78 8.10
CA SER A 88 -6.55 1.62 7.75
C SER A 88 -6.05 0.82 6.54
N GLY A 89 -4.97 1.27 5.88
CA GLY A 89 -4.38 0.60 4.72
C GLY A 89 -3.96 -0.83 4.98
N GLU A 90 -4.14 -1.74 4.01
CA GLU A 90 -3.76 -3.15 4.17
C GLU A 90 -2.26 -3.38 3.93
N ASP A 91 -1.59 -2.45 3.24
CA ASP A 91 -0.22 -2.60 2.79
C ASP A 91 0.74 -1.76 3.63
N ASP A 92 1.87 -2.36 4.02
CA ASP A 92 2.98 -1.65 4.65
C ASP A 92 3.91 -1.10 3.58
N ILE A 93 4.02 0.23 3.56
CA ILE A 93 4.85 0.98 2.62
C ILE A 93 6.05 1.56 3.36
N VAL A 94 7.20 1.31 2.78
CA VAL A 94 8.52 1.66 3.29
C VAL A 94 9.00 2.88 2.53
N PHE A 95 9.49 3.91 3.22
CA PHE A 95 10.09 5.09 2.60
C PHE A 95 11.33 5.55 3.35
N SER A 96 12.26 6.15 2.63
CA SER A 96 13.41 6.81 3.25
C SER A 96 12.99 8.11 3.92
N ASN A 97 13.63 8.45 5.04
CA ASN A 97 13.52 9.75 5.67
C ASN A 97 14.42 10.84 5.06
N ALA A 98 15.29 10.50 4.10
CA ALA A 98 16.27 11.40 3.51
C ALA A 98 16.27 11.44 1.97
N SER A 99 15.46 10.61 1.31
CA SER A 99 15.35 10.54 -0.15
C SER A 99 13.93 10.22 -0.61
N ASP A 100 13.75 10.11 -1.93
CA ASP A 100 12.48 9.70 -2.55
C ASP A 100 12.30 8.19 -2.64
N TYR A 101 13.19 7.39 -2.03
CA TYR A 101 13.02 5.94 -2.00
C TYR A 101 11.71 5.56 -1.33
N ALA A 102 10.87 4.81 -2.03
CA ALA A 102 9.68 4.21 -1.48
C ALA A 102 9.41 2.84 -2.14
N ALA A 103 9.04 1.84 -1.34
CA ALA A 103 8.76 0.49 -1.79
C ALA A 103 7.66 -0.14 -0.93
N ASN A 104 6.88 -1.05 -1.51
CA ASN A 104 6.07 -1.98 -0.73
C ASN A 104 7.03 -2.84 0.13
N ILE A 105 6.68 -3.16 1.38
CA ILE A 105 7.51 -3.99 2.27
C ILE A 105 7.90 -5.33 1.64
N GLU A 106 7.04 -5.88 0.78
CA GLU A 106 7.27 -7.09 0.01
C GLU A 106 8.48 -6.95 -0.93
N LYS A 107 8.77 -5.73 -1.41
CA LYS A 107 9.86 -5.42 -2.35
C LYS A 107 11.03 -4.66 -1.73
N ALA A 108 10.84 -4.02 -0.57
CA ALA A 108 11.85 -3.18 0.07
C ALA A 108 13.12 -3.99 0.38
N GLU A 109 14.27 -3.59 -0.20
CA GLU A 109 15.52 -4.34 -0.02
C GLU A 109 16.03 -4.19 1.42
N ALA A 110 16.35 -5.32 2.04
CA ALA A 110 16.88 -5.33 3.40
C ALA A 110 18.41 -5.38 3.37
N LEU A 111 19.02 -4.30 3.85
CA LEU A 111 20.45 -4.24 4.07
C LEU A 111 20.77 -4.65 5.52
N PRO A 112 21.84 -5.43 5.76
CA PRO A 112 22.25 -5.78 7.12
C PRO A 112 23.01 -4.63 7.82
N ALA A 113 23.48 -3.64 7.05
CA ALA A 113 24.19 -2.45 7.52
C ALA A 113 24.12 -1.34 6.45
N PRO A 114 24.36 -0.06 6.81
CA PRO A 114 24.36 1.05 5.84
C PRO A 114 25.34 0.85 4.68
N LEU A 115 24.99 1.30 3.48
CA LEU A 115 25.90 1.25 2.33
C LEU A 115 27.20 2.00 2.62
N GLY A 116 28.33 1.40 2.19
CA GLY A 116 29.67 1.95 2.44
C GLY A 116 30.23 1.67 3.84
N SER A 117 29.49 0.98 4.70
CA SER A 117 30.04 0.45 5.95
C SER A 117 30.88 -0.81 5.72
N ASN A 118 32.05 -0.89 6.34
CA ASN A 118 32.86 -2.12 6.40
C ASN A 118 32.45 -2.93 7.63
N VAL A 119 31.29 -3.59 7.56
CA VAL A 119 30.86 -4.50 8.62
C VAL A 119 31.45 -5.88 8.38
N GLU A 120 32.37 -6.28 9.26
CA GLU A 120 32.89 -7.64 9.30
C GLU A 120 32.16 -8.45 10.37
N ARG A 121 31.95 -9.74 10.08
CA ARG A 121 31.43 -10.70 11.07
C ARG A 121 32.40 -10.76 12.25
N ALA A 122 31.89 -10.61 13.47
CA ALA A 122 32.71 -10.68 14.67
C ALA A 122 33.38 -12.06 14.82
N ALA A 123 34.59 -12.08 15.39
CA ALA A 123 35.32 -13.31 15.65
C ALA A 123 34.59 -14.17 16.71
N PRO A 124 34.67 -15.51 16.62
CA PRO A 124 34.08 -16.40 17.61
C PRO A 124 34.59 -16.08 19.02
N SER A 125 33.68 -15.93 19.97
CA SER A 125 34.00 -15.68 21.39
C SER A 125 33.47 -16.76 22.33
N GLU A 126 32.58 -17.63 21.85
CA GLU A 126 32.00 -18.75 22.60
C GLU A 126 32.28 -20.09 21.90
N GLU A 127 32.45 -21.16 22.68
CA GLU A 127 32.42 -22.53 22.16
C GLU A 127 30.97 -22.98 21.93
N MET A 128 30.72 -23.71 20.82
CA MET A 128 29.39 -24.26 20.56
C MET A 128 29.04 -25.32 21.60
N ARG A 129 27.89 -25.16 22.25
CA ARG A 129 27.40 -26.08 23.29
C ARG A 129 25.93 -26.42 23.10
N LEU A 130 25.60 -27.68 23.38
CA LEU A 130 24.22 -28.17 23.37
C LEU A 130 23.51 -27.77 24.68
N VAL A 131 22.29 -27.27 24.56
CA VAL A 131 21.47 -26.80 25.68
C VAL A 131 20.10 -27.45 25.60
N ASP A 132 19.63 -27.99 26.72
CA ASP A 132 18.27 -28.51 26.83
C ASP A 132 17.27 -27.35 26.96
N THR A 133 16.31 -27.31 26.04
CA THR A 133 15.29 -26.27 25.86
C THR A 133 13.89 -26.90 25.67
N PRO A 134 13.42 -27.79 26.56
CA PRO A 134 12.18 -28.56 26.35
C PRO A 134 10.94 -27.68 26.19
N ASP A 135 10.94 -26.50 26.81
CA ASP A 135 9.80 -25.58 26.83
C ASP A 135 9.97 -24.37 25.88
N ALA A 136 11.12 -24.20 25.23
CA ALA A 136 11.39 -23.07 24.33
C ALA A 136 11.16 -23.45 22.86
N LYS A 137 9.92 -23.32 22.39
CA LYS A 137 9.54 -23.55 20.97
C LYS A 137 9.48 -22.29 20.13
N THR A 138 9.57 -21.11 20.76
CA THR A 138 9.55 -19.81 20.07
C THR A 138 10.78 -19.00 20.45
N ILE A 139 11.15 -18.05 19.58
CA ILE A 139 12.25 -17.11 19.86
C ILE A 139 11.99 -16.32 21.14
N ALA A 140 10.75 -15.85 21.35
CA ALA A 140 10.38 -15.12 22.55
C ALA A 140 10.66 -15.93 23.83
N THR A 141 10.25 -17.20 23.85
CA THR A 141 10.51 -18.10 24.98
C THR A 141 12.01 -18.38 25.16
N LEU A 142 12.76 -18.54 24.07
CA LEU A 142 14.21 -18.77 24.12
C LEU A 142 14.95 -17.56 24.72
N VAL A 143 14.61 -16.35 24.26
CA VAL A 143 15.15 -15.09 24.76
C VAL A 143 14.83 -14.91 26.25
N GLU A 144 13.59 -15.14 26.66
CA GLU A 144 13.16 -14.99 28.05
C GLU A 144 13.86 -15.99 28.98
N GLN A 145 13.90 -17.27 28.61
CA GLN A 145 14.45 -18.32 29.46
C GLN A 145 15.97 -18.26 29.59
N PHE A 146 16.67 -17.96 28.49
CA PHE A 146 18.13 -18.05 28.43
C PHE A 146 18.84 -16.70 28.42
N LYS A 147 18.07 -15.60 28.47
CA LYS A 147 18.58 -14.22 28.45
C LYS A 147 19.51 -13.94 27.27
N LEU A 148 19.27 -14.60 26.15
CA LEU A 148 19.99 -14.36 24.91
C LEU A 148 19.45 -13.07 24.27
N PRO A 149 20.32 -12.18 23.75
CA PRO A 149 19.90 -11.12 22.86
C PRO A 149 19.11 -11.71 21.69
N ILE A 150 18.00 -11.11 21.30
CA ILE A 150 17.16 -11.62 20.21
C ILE A 150 17.94 -11.67 18.88
N GLU A 151 18.90 -10.76 18.71
CA GLU A 151 19.82 -10.66 17.58
C GLU A 151 20.82 -11.81 17.53
N LYS A 152 20.97 -12.56 18.62
CA LYS A 152 21.77 -13.78 18.71
C LYS A 152 20.93 -15.05 18.51
N THR A 153 19.70 -14.94 18.04
CA THR A 153 18.84 -16.10 17.76
C THR A 153 18.50 -16.19 16.28
N VAL A 154 18.26 -17.41 15.77
CA VAL A 154 17.92 -17.66 14.35
C VAL A 154 16.64 -18.47 14.26
N LYS A 155 15.72 -18.04 13.39
CA LYS A 155 14.53 -18.79 12.98
C LYS A 155 14.87 -19.62 11.74
N THR A 156 14.54 -20.91 11.79
CA THR A 156 14.67 -21.83 10.66
C THR A 156 13.28 -22.16 10.13
N LEU A 157 12.96 -21.72 8.91
CA LEU A 157 11.69 -22.00 8.24
C LEU A 157 11.92 -23.04 7.14
N MET A 158 11.18 -24.15 7.19
CA MET A 158 11.26 -25.20 6.18
C MET A 158 10.15 -25.01 5.14
N VAL A 159 10.53 -24.90 3.87
CA VAL A 159 9.58 -24.69 2.76
C VAL A 159 9.84 -25.71 1.65
N HIS A 160 8.86 -25.88 0.77
CA HIS A 160 9.02 -26.75 -0.40
C HIS A 160 10.00 -26.13 -1.42
N ALA A 161 10.92 -26.94 -1.93
CA ALA A 161 11.86 -26.54 -2.98
C ALA A 161 11.22 -26.64 -4.39
N ALA A 162 11.72 -25.86 -5.34
CA ALA A 162 11.21 -25.82 -6.71
C ALA A 162 11.38 -27.16 -7.46
N GLU A 163 12.49 -27.85 -7.24
CA GLU A 163 12.80 -29.15 -7.86
C GLU A 163 12.36 -30.36 -7.02
N GLY A 164 11.55 -30.12 -5.98
CA GLY A 164 11.08 -31.15 -5.05
C GLY A 164 11.97 -31.29 -3.81
N GLY A 165 11.39 -31.81 -2.73
CA GLY A 165 12.03 -31.84 -1.40
C GLY A 165 11.84 -30.55 -0.62
N LEU A 166 12.63 -30.39 0.45
CA LEU A 166 12.58 -29.24 1.35
C LEU A 166 13.84 -28.37 1.23
N ILE A 167 13.68 -27.09 1.50
CA ILE A 167 14.76 -26.10 1.63
C ILE A 167 14.55 -25.30 2.91
N ALA A 168 15.65 -25.03 3.63
CA ALA A 168 15.63 -24.25 4.87
C ALA A 168 15.95 -22.79 4.59
N LEU A 169 15.09 -21.88 5.03
CA LEU A 169 15.26 -20.44 4.97
C LEU A 169 15.51 -19.91 6.38
N LEU A 170 16.61 -19.19 6.59
CA LEU A 170 17.03 -18.73 7.92
C LEU A 170 17.05 -17.22 8.02
N VAL A 171 16.32 -16.69 9.01
CA VAL A 171 16.29 -15.26 9.35
C VAL A 171 16.65 -15.07 10.83
N ARG A 172 17.15 -13.88 11.19
CA ARG A 172 17.46 -13.54 12.60
C ARG A 172 16.17 -13.51 13.43
N GLY A 173 16.24 -13.76 14.74
CA GLY A 173 15.08 -13.95 15.60
C GLY A 173 14.15 -12.75 15.72
N ASP A 174 14.67 -11.54 15.54
CA ASP A 174 13.96 -10.26 15.50
C ASP A 174 13.41 -9.92 14.11
N HIS A 175 13.72 -10.71 13.09
CA HIS A 175 13.25 -10.52 11.72
C HIS A 175 12.17 -11.53 11.34
N GLU A 176 11.39 -11.19 10.33
CA GLU A 176 10.37 -12.05 9.74
C GLU A 176 10.72 -12.37 8.29
N LEU A 177 10.39 -13.58 7.85
CA LEU A 177 10.57 -13.99 6.47
C LEU A 177 9.64 -13.16 5.58
N ASN A 178 10.20 -12.57 4.54
CA ASN A 178 9.45 -11.99 3.45
C ASN A 178 9.12 -13.10 2.45
N GLU A 179 7.84 -13.47 2.38
CA GLU A 179 7.39 -14.58 1.53
C GLU A 179 7.63 -14.29 0.05
N VAL A 180 7.40 -13.05 -0.40
CA VAL A 180 7.59 -12.64 -1.80
C VAL A 180 9.06 -12.69 -2.22
N LYS A 181 9.98 -12.26 -1.37
CA LYS A 181 11.42 -12.40 -1.62
C LYS A 181 11.84 -13.87 -1.66
N ALA A 182 11.28 -14.70 -0.79
CA ALA A 182 11.53 -16.13 -0.81
C ALA A 182 11.02 -16.79 -2.10
N GLU A 183 9.81 -16.46 -2.57
CA GLU A 183 9.24 -16.98 -3.83
C GLU A 183 10.05 -16.57 -5.06
N ASN A 184 10.71 -15.43 -5.02
CA ASN A 184 11.56 -14.94 -6.11
C ASN A 184 12.90 -15.70 -6.22
N LEU A 185 13.21 -16.61 -5.29
CA LEU A 185 14.40 -17.47 -5.38
C LEU A 185 14.12 -18.70 -6.26
N PRO A 186 14.96 -18.98 -7.27
CA PRO A 186 14.80 -20.14 -8.16
C PRO A 186 14.71 -21.49 -7.44
N GLN A 187 15.31 -21.60 -6.26
CA GLN A 187 15.35 -22.82 -5.45
C GLN A 187 14.05 -23.06 -4.68
N VAL A 188 13.24 -22.03 -4.46
CA VAL A 188 12.03 -22.07 -3.63
C VAL A 188 10.81 -22.27 -4.54
N LYS A 189 9.88 -23.12 -4.11
CA LYS A 189 8.62 -23.30 -4.84
C LYS A 189 7.76 -22.04 -4.74
N ALA A 190 7.28 -21.55 -5.87
CA ALA A 190 6.27 -20.49 -5.96
C ALA A 190 4.91 -21.08 -6.40
N PRO A 191 3.79 -20.81 -5.69
CA PRO A 191 3.70 -20.03 -4.45
C PRO A 191 4.37 -20.73 -3.26
N LEU A 192 4.86 -19.94 -2.31
CA LEU A 192 5.55 -20.40 -1.11
C LEU A 192 4.63 -21.37 -0.36
N THR A 193 5.17 -22.53 -0.06
CA THR A 193 4.47 -23.55 0.70
C THR A 193 5.34 -23.96 1.88
N MET A 194 4.88 -23.65 3.10
CA MET A 194 5.51 -24.14 4.31
C MET A 194 5.44 -25.66 4.38
N ALA A 195 6.51 -26.30 4.83
CA ALA A 195 6.52 -27.72 5.12
C ALA A 195 5.64 -28.03 6.34
N SER A 196 4.93 -29.15 6.28
CA SER A 196 4.20 -29.69 7.42
C SER A 196 5.16 -30.26 8.48
N GLU A 197 4.72 -30.35 9.73
CA GLU A 197 5.53 -30.97 10.79
C GLU A 197 5.92 -32.42 10.45
N GLU A 198 5.03 -33.16 9.78
CA GLU A 198 5.28 -34.54 9.35
C GLU A 198 6.44 -34.61 8.34
N GLU A 199 6.45 -33.74 7.32
CA GLU A 199 7.53 -33.64 6.34
C GLU A 199 8.85 -33.24 7.00
N ILE A 200 8.82 -32.27 7.92
CA ILE A 200 10.00 -31.77 8.63
C ILE A 200 10.61 -32.89 9.47
N ARG A 201 9.80 -33.61 10.26
CA ARG A 201 10.26 -34.72 11.09
C ARG A 201 10.82 -35.86 10.25
N ALA A 202 10.21 -36.16 9.11
CA ALA A 202 10.71 -37.17 8.19
C ALA A 202 12.08 -36.78 7.61
N ALA A 203 12.33 -35.49 7.37
CA ALA A 203 13.57 -34.99 6.81
C ALA A 203 14.70 -34.80 7.84
N VAL A 204 14.38 -34.35 9.07
CA VAL A 204 15.38 -33.89 10.06
C VAL A 204 15.41 -34.75 11.32
N GLY A 205 14.32 -35.44 11.64
CA GLY A 205 14.17 -36.18 12.91
C GLY A 205 13.75 -35.32 14.11
N ALA A 206 13.51 -34.01 13.91
CA ALA A 206 13.02 -33.07 14.91
C ALA A 206 11.88 -32.21 14.37
N GLY A 207 11.06 -31.64 15.25
CA GLY A 207 9.93 -30.79 14.90
C GLY A 207 10.24 -29.29 14.91
N PRO A 208 9.26 -28.46 14.50
CA PRO A 208 9.34 -27.00 14.62
C PRO A 208 9.70 -26.55 16.04
N GLY A 209 10.55 -25.53 16.14
CA GLY A 209 11.08 -25.02 17.41
C GLY A 209 12.37 -25.68 17.88
N SER A 210 12.92 -26.65 17.14
CA SER A 210 14.24 -27.25 17.44
C SER A 210 15.11 -27.45 16.19
N LEU A 211 14.84 -26.70 15.12
CA LEU A 211 15.53 -26.79 13.84
C LEU A 211 16.64 -25.72 13.71
N GLY A 212 17.78 -26.08 13.13
CA GLY A 212 18.89 -25.16 12.92
C GLY A 212 19.90 -25.63 11.86
N PRO A 213 20.92 -24.81 11.55
CA PRO A 213 21.82 -25.07 10.43
C PRO A 213 22.88 -26.14 10.71
N VAL A 214 23.18 -26.44 11.97
CA VAL A 214 24.27 -27.35 12.34
C VAL A 214 23.86 -28.79 12.06
N GLY A 215 24.61 -29.49 11.19
CA GLY A 215 24.34 -30.88 10.81
C GLY A 215 23.07 -31.07 9.97
N LEU A 216 22.54 -30.00 9.37
CA LEU A 216 21.34 -30.06 8.54
C LEU A 216 21.69 -30.44 7.10
N GLU A 217 21.27 -31.62 6.66
CA GLU A 217 21.62 -32.22 5.36
C GLU A 217 20.58 -31.89 4.26
N MET A 218 20.39 -30.61 3.95
CA MET A 218 19.52 -30.14 2.85
C MET A 218 19.99 -28.78 2.34
N PRO A 219 19.44 -28.26 1.22
CA PRO A 219 19.70 -26.88 0.80
C PRO A 219 19.31 -25.87 1.89
N ILE A 220 20.18 -24.90 2.14
CA ILE A 220 19.97 -23.83 3.12
C ILE A 220 20.25 -22.50 2.43
N ILE A 221 19.34 -21.54 2.60
CA ILE A 221 19.55 -20.14 2.23
C ILE A 221 19.36 -19.29 3.49
N ILE A 222 20.33 -18.43 3.76
CA ILE A 222 20.33 -17.56 4.94
C ILE A 222 20.16 -16.10 4.52
N ASP A 223 19.51 -15.32 5.39
CA ASP A 223 19.41 -13.87 5.23
C ASP A 223 20.80 -13.21 5.35
N ARG A 224 21.00 -12.10 4.65
CA ARG A 224 22.20 -11.24 4.74
C ARG A 224 22.59 -10.91 6.18
N SER A 225 21.63 -10.59 7.04
CA SER A 225 21.87 -10.32 8.47
C SER A 225 22.34 -11.55 9.22
N VAL A 226 21.87 -12.75 8.85
CA VAL A 226 22.27 -14.03 9.46
C VAL A 226 23.71 -14.39 9.08
N ALA A 227 24.15 -14.04 7.86
CA ALA A 227 25.52 -14.29 7.40
C ALA A 227 26.58 -13.54 8.24
N LEU A 228 26.20 -12.40 8.82
CA LEU A 228 27.05 -11.56 9.67
C LEU A 228 27.03 -11.96 11.16
N MET A 229 26.20 -12.93 11.55
CA MET A 229 26.10 -13.36 12.94
C MET A 229 27.32 -14.17 13.40
N SER A 230 27.68 -14.02 14.67
CA SER A 230 28.65 -14.84 15.41
C SER A 230 28.03 -15.27 16.73
N ASP A 231 28.55 -16.32 17.35
CA ASP A 231 28.14 -16.82 18.68
C ASP A 231 26.61 -16.90 18.86
N PHE A 232 25.89 -17.37 17.85
CA PHE A 232 24.42 -17.34 17.84
C PHE A 232 23.81 -18.66 18.33
N GLY A 233 22.52 -18.60 18.62
CA GLY A 233 21.68 -19.73 19.02
C GLY A 233 20.73 -20.16 17.90
N ALA A 234 20.65 -21.47 17.67
CA ALA A 234 19.68 -22.08 16.76
C ALA A 234 19.31 -23.48 17.26
N GLY A 235 18.20 -24.04 16.74
CA GLY A 235 17.77 -25.39 17.10
C GLY A 235 18.85 -26.44 16.77
N ALA A 236 18.92 -27.51 17.57
CA ALA A 236 19.97 -28.51 17.44
C ALA A 236 19.63 -29.64 16.45
N ASN A 237 18.51 -29.56 15.74
CA ASN A 237 17.90 -30.67 14.99
C ASN A 237 17.59 -31.88 15.87
N VAL A 238 17.33 -31.63 17.16
CA VAL A 238 16.93 -32.60 18.18
C VAL A 238 15.85 -31.96 19.03
N ASP A 239 14.70 -32.61 19.19
CA ASP A 239 13.56 -32.06 19.92
C ASP A 239 13.94 -31.58 21.32
N GLY A 240 13.54 -30.35 21.63
CA GLY A 240 13.77 -29.73 22.93
C GLY A 240 15.23 -29.39 23.18
N LYS A 241 16.05 -29.18 22.14
CA LYS A 241 17.46 -28.76 22.28
C LYS A 241 17.86 -27.69 21.28
N HIS A 242 18.79 -26.83 21.72
CA HIS A 242 19.43 -25.80 20.90
C HIS A 242 20.96 -25.86 21.04
N TYR A 243 21.67 -25.42 20.00
CA TYR A 243 23.08 -25.06 20.11
C TYR A 243 23.20 -23.57 20.37
N PHE A 244 23.99 -23.17 21.36
CA PHE A 244 24.40 -21.77 21.58
C PHE A 244 25.89 -21.61 21.29
N GLY A 245 26.31 -20.40 20.93
CA GLY A 245 27.69 -20.10 20.56
C GLY A 245 28.07 -20.58 19.15
N ILE A 246 27.09 -20.78 18.26
CA ILE A 246 27.33 -21.24 16.87
C ILE A 246 28.09 -20.15 16.11
N ASN A 247 29.09 -20.56 15.35
CA ASN A 247 29.84 -19.72 14.43
C ASN A 247 29.95 -20.37 13.05
N TRP A 248 29.65 -19.57 12.02
CA TRP A 248 29.89 -19.96 10.62
C TRP A 248 31.37 -20.31 10.39
N GLU A 249 31.62 -21.21 9.44
CA GLU A 249 32.90 -21.83 9.08
C GLU A 249 33.53 -22.74 10.15
N ARG A 250 33.33 -22.44 11.44
CA ARG A 250 33.80 -23.30 12.54
C ARG A 250 32.87 -24.49 12.77
N ASP A 251 31.57 -24.21 12.93
CA ASP A 251 30.57 -25.21 13.35
C ASP A 251 29.62 -25.62 12.22
N ALA A 252 29.40 -24.72 11.25
CA ALA A 252 28.61 -24.96 10.05
C ALA A 252 29.17 -24.13 8.88
N ALA A 253 29.21 -24.70 7.68
CA ALA A 253 29.61 -23.97 6.48
C ALA A 253 28.65 -22.79 6.21
N LEU A 254 29.16 -21.68 5.67
CA LEU A 254 28.31 -20.55 5.29
C LEU A 254 27.48 -20.91 4.05
N PRO A 255 26.13 -20.96 4.14
CA PRO A 255 25.28 -21.30 3.01
C PRO A 255 25.14 -20.16 2.00
N GLN A 256 24.32 -20.38 0.97
CA GLN A 256 23.92 -19.30 0.06
C GLN A 256 23.25 -18.17 0.84
N VAL A 257 23.66 -16.93 0.55
CA VAL A 257 23.12 -15.72 1.17
C VAL A 257 22.14 -15.04 0.22
N ALA A 258 20.98 -14.62 0.73
CA ALA A 258 19.97 -13.86 -0.01
C ALA A 258 19.32 -12.78 0.89
N ASP A 259 18.62 -11.83 0.27
CA ASP A 259 17.69 -10.95 0.99
C ASP A 259 16.40 -11.74 1.23
N LEU A 260 16.13 -12.12 2.49
CA LEU A 260 15.00 -12.99 2.84
C LEU A 260 14.02 -12.32 3.80
N ARG A 261 14.40 -11.23 4.47
CA ARG A 261 13.60 -10.63 5.53
C ARG A 261 12.76 -9.45 5.07
N ASN A 262 11.71 -9.16 5.83
CA ASN A 262 11.11 -7.82 5.82
C ASN A 262 12.08 -6.82 6.44
N VAL A 263 12.05 -5.58 5.92
CA VAL A 263 12.69 -4.45 6.58
C VAL A 263 11.94 -4.09 7.87
N VAL A 264 12.62 -3.43 8.79
CA VAL A 264 12.04 -2.91 10.03
C VAL A 264 12.28 -1.40 10.14
N GLU A 265 11.47 -0.70 10.95
CA GLU A 265 11.64 0.73 11.21
C GLU A 265 13.08 1.03 11.66
N GLY A 266 13.72 2.01 11.01
CA GLY A 266 15.10 2.40 11.29
C GLY A 266 16.16 1.62 10.52
N ASP A 267 15.81 0.61 9.73
CA ASP A 267 16.75 -0.04 8.81
C ASP A 267 17.42 0.99 7.88
N PRO A 268 18.67 0.76 7.44
CA PRO A 268 19.30 1.64 6.47
C PRO A 268 18.61 1.59 5.11
N SER A 269 18.42 2.76 4.50
CA SER A 269 17.82 2.85 3.17
C SER A 269 18.71 2.19 2.10
N PRO A 270 18.16 1.39 1.17
CA PRO A 270 18.96 0.68 0.17
C PRO A 270 19.54 1.58 -0.92
N ASP A 271 19.11 2.84 -0.98
CA ASP A 271 19.72 3.87 -1.84
C ASP A 271 20.89 4.61 -1.15
N GLY A 272 21.23 4.21 0.10
CA GLY A 272 22.33 4.78 0.88
C GLY A 272 22.01 6.11 1.54
N GLN A 273 20.77 6.59 1.45
CA GLN A 273 20.36 7.88 2.00
C GLN A 273 19.34 7.69 3.13
N GLY A 274 19.78 7.92 4.37
CA GLY A 274 18.92 7.90 5.54
C GLY A 274 18.52 6.50 6.01
N THR A 275 17.41 6.44 6.73
CA THR A 275 16.81 5.21 7.28
C THR A 275 15.37 5.07 6.82
N LEU A 276 14.88 3.84 6.88
CA LEU A 276 13.55 3.45 6.46
C LEU A 276 12.52 3.72 7.55
N SER A 277 11.39 4.27 7.14
CA SER A 277 10.17 4.39 7.93
C SER A 277 9.03 3.64 7.27
N ILE A 278 8.11 3.10 8.07
CA ILE A 278 7.00 2.27 7.63
C ILE A 278 5.68 2.97 7.94
N LYS A 279 4.82 3.09 6.92
CA LYS A 279 3.44 3.59 7.04
C LYS A 279 2.48 2.60 6.40
N ARG A 280 1.19 2.80 6.64
CA ARG A 280 0.12 2.04 5.99
C ARG A 280 -0.44 2.78 4.78
N GLY A 281 -0.71 2.03 3.73
CA GLY A 281 -1.21 2.52 2.46
C GLY A 281 -2.42 1.74 1.96
N ILE A 282 -3.32 2.43 1.26
CA ILE A 282 -4.37 1.82 0.46
C ILE A 282 -3.93 1.88 -0.99
N GLU A 283 -3.65 0.73 -1.60
CA GLU A 283 -3.30 0.63 -3.02
C GLU A 283 -4.49 1.09 -3.89
N VAL A 284 -4.37 2.25 -4.55
CA VAL A 284 -5.42 2.82 -5.41
C VAL A 284 -5.09 2.70 -6.90
N GLY A 285 -3.86 2.39 -7.25
CA GLY A 285 -3.47 2.12 -8.63
C GLY A 285 -2.15 1.39 -8.74
N HIS A 286 -1.91 0.78 -9.90
CA HIS A 286 -0.73 -0.05 -10.16
C HIS A 286 -0.34 0.05 -11.63
N VAL A 287 0.94 0.25 -11.91
CA VAL A 287 1.52 0.28 -13.26
C VAL A 287 2.58 -0.81 -13.42
N PHE A 288 2.46 -1.62 -14.48
CA PHE A 288 3.34 -2.76 -14.77
C PHE A 288 3.93 -2.70 -16.19
N GLN A 289 5.19 -3.12 -16.31
CA GLN A 289 5.79 -3.50 -17.59
C GLN A 289 5.70 -5.02 -17.75
N LEU A 290 4.71 -5.51 -18.52
CA LEU A 290 4.44 -6.95 -18.68
C LEU A 290 5.47 -7.69 -19.53
N GLY A 291 6.26 -6.96 -20.32
CA GLY A 291 7.15 -7.55 -21.31
C GLY A 291 6.37 -8.26 -22.41
N GLN A 292 6.87 -9.41 -22.86
CA GLN A 292 6.27 -10.19 -23.97
C GLN A 292 5.45 -11.39 -23.49
N LYS A 293 5.28 -11.58 -22.18
CA LYS A 293 4.64 -12.76 -21.57
C LYS A 293 3.31 -13.14 -22.21
N TYR A 294 2.40 -12.18 -22.33
CA TYR A 294 1.06 -12.42 -22.88
C TYR A 294 1.05 -12.49 -24.40
N SER A 295 1.82 -11.62 -25.07
CA SER A 295 1.90 -11.62 -26.55
C SER A 295 2.46 -12.92 -27.09
N GLU A 296 3.45 -13.52 -26.42
CA GLU A 296 4.02 -14.81 -26.80
C GLU A 296 3.02 -15.94 -26.53
N ALA A 297 2.47 -16.01 -25.32
CA ALA A 297 1.51 -17.05 -24.93
C ALA A 297 0.25 -17.06 -25.81
N MET A 298 -0.20 -15.89 -26.27
CA MET A 298 -1.40 -15.75 -27.13
C MET A 298 -1.06 -15.71 -28.63
N ASN A 299 0.22 -15.80 -29.00
CA ASN A 299 0.70 -15.65 -30.37
C ASN A 299 0.23 -14.34 -31.06
N ALA A 300 0.14 -13.26 -30.29
CA ALA A 300 -0.14 -11.92 -30.81
C ALA A 300 1.15 -11.36 -31.42
N SER A 301 1.15 -11.10 -32.73
CA SER A 301 2.34 -10.66 -33.46
C SER A 301 2.05 -9.56 -34.46
N VAL A 302 3.08 -8.78 -34.75
CA VAL A 302 3.09 -7.69 -35.75
C VAL A 302 4.35 -7.81 -36.61
N LEU A 303 4.34 -7.16 -37.77
CA LEU A 303 5.55 -7.03 -38.60
C LEU A 303 6.41 -5.89 -38.05
N GLY A 304 7.65 -6.19 -37.67
CA GLY A 304 8.63 -5.16 -37.28
C GLY A 304 9.25 -4.46 -38.50
N ASP A 305 10.00 -3.39 -38.26
CA ASP A 305 10.63 -2.57 -39.31
C ASP A 305 11.62 -3.35 -40.19
N ASN A 306 12.14 -4.47 -39.69
CA ASN A 306 13.02 -5.38 -40.42
C ASN A 306 12.26 -6.43 -41.27
N GLY A 307 10.93 -6.33 -41.36
CA GLY A 307 10.08 -7.30 -42.05
C GLY A 307 9.97 -8.65 -41.35
N LYS A 308 10.41 -8.78 -40.09
CA LYS A 308 10.26 -10.00 -39.30
C LYS A 308 9.07 -9.88 -38.36
N THR A 309 8.43 -11.01 -38.12
CA THR A 309 7.42 -11.15 -37.08
C THR A 309 8.02 -10.84 -35.71
N SER A 310 7.35 -9.98 -34.94
CA SER A 310 7.72 -9.62 -33.57
C SER A 310 6.50 -9.70 -32.66
N HIS A 311 6.70 -10.16 -31.43
CA HIS A 311 5.69 -10.13 -30.37
C HIS A 311 5.72 -8.77 -29.68
N PRO A 312 4.61 -8.02 -29.61
CA PRO A 312 4.60 -6.71 -28.99
C PRO A 312 4.97 -6.75 -27.51
N TRP A 313 5.82 -5.82 -27.08
CA TRP A 313 6.03 -5.54 -25.66
C TRP A 313 4.78 -4.89 -25.09
N MET A 314 4.34 -5.34 -23.92
CA MET A 314 3.09 -4.91 -23.30
C MET A 314 3.32 -4.21 -21.95
N GLY A 315 2.48 -3.21 -21.66
CA GLY A 315 2.32 -2.63 -20.33
C GLY A 315 0.86 -2.66 -19.91
N CYS A 316 0.58 -2.72 -18.61
CA CYS A 316 -0.78 -2.57 -18.09
C CYS A 316 -0.84 -1.65 -16.88
N TYR A 317 -1.96 -0.95 -16.74
CA TYR A 317 -2.09 0.17 -15.81
C TYR A 317 -3.50 0.22 -15.22
N GLY A 318 -3.63 -0.06 -13.91
CA GLY A 318 -4.90 -0.16 -13.18
C GLY A 318 -5.12 1.00 -12.20
N ILE A 319 -6.36 1.49 -12.08
CA ILE A 319 -6.82 2.36 -10.98
C ILE A 319 -8.13 1.78 -10.49
N GLY A 320 -8.20 1.47 -9.19
CA GLY A 320 -9.44 1.04 -8.55
C GLY A 320 -10.36 2.24 -8.31
N VAL A 321 -11.17 2.61 -9.30
CA VAL A 321 -12.03 3.81 -9.26
C VAL A 321 -12.96 3.80 -8.05
N THR A 322 -13.59 2.66 -7.75
CA THR A 322 -14.45 2.53 -6.56
C THR A 322 -13.64 2.61 -5.27
N ARG A 323 -12.43 2.04 -5.26
CA ARG A 323 -11.54 2.05 -4.09
C ARG A 323 -11.02 3.46 -3.78
N VAL A 324 -10.73 4.26 -4.79
CA VAL A 324 -10.31 5.68 -4.64
C VAL A 324 -11.33 6.48 -3.82
N VAL A 325 -12.63 6.25 -4.01
CA VAL A 325 -13.68 6.93 -3.24
C VAL A 325 -13.57 6.61 -1.74
N ALA A 326 -13.39 5.33 -1.38
CA ALA A 326 -13.19 4.95 0.01
C ALA A 326 -11.86 5.46 0.57
N ALA A 327 -10.78 5.37 -0.20
CA ALA A 327 -9.47 5.86 0.23
C ALA A 327 -9.51 7.38 0.54
N ALA A 328 -10.26 8.16 -0.24
CA ALA A 328 -10.47 9.57 0.04
C ALA A 328 -11.18 9.83 1.37
N ILE A 329 -12.18 9.01 1.72
CA ILE A 329 -12.91 9.10 3.00
C ILE A 329 -12.02 8.67 4.17
N GLU A 330 -11.31 7.55 4.04
CA GLU A 330 -10.40 7.05 5.07
C GLU A 330 -9.35 8.09 5.45
N GLN A 331 -8.81 8.80 4.44
CA GLN A 331 -7.87 9.90 4.67
C GLN A 331 -8.54 11.19 5.17
N ASN A 332 -9.80 11.44 4.83
CA ASN A 332 -10.48 12.72 5.09
C ASN A 332 -11.88 12.51 5.70
N HIS A 333 -11.93 12.32 7.02
CA HIS A 333 -13.17 12.29 7.79
C HIS A 333 -12.95 12.85 9.19
N ASP A 334 -14.05 13.15 9.89
CA ASP A 334 -14.08 13.46 11.31
C ASP A 334 -15.28 12.76 11.98
N GLU A 335 -15.51 13.04 13.27
CA GLU A 335 -16.64 12.46 14.02
C GLU A 335 -18.02 12.81 13.44
N SER A 336 -18.12 13.88 12.65
CA SER A 336 -19.37 14.35 12.03
C SER A 336 -19.59 13.77 10.64
N GLY A 337 -18.57 13.15 10.01
CA GLY A 337 -18.69 12.43 8.76
C GLY A 337 -17.59 12.75 7.74
N ILE A 338 -17.95 12.69 6.46
CA ILE A 338 -16.99 12.76 5.36
C ILE A 338 -16.47 14.19 5.17
N ILE A 339 -15.21 14.33 4.76
CA ILE A 339 -14.62 15.60 4.33
C ILE A 339 -14.05 15.43 2.92
N TRP A 340 -14.83 15.75 1.90
CA TRP A 340 -14.35 15.59 0.52
C TRP A 340 -13.27 16.61 0.15
N PRO A 341 -12.24 16.21 -0.63
CA PRO A 341 -11.52 17.14 -1.49
C PRO A 341 -12.50 17.80 -2.48
N ASN A 342 -12.32 19.11 -2.74
CA ASN A 342 -13.23 19.88 -3.60
C ASN A 342 -13.46 19.25 -4.98
N ALA A 343 -12.46 18.57 -5.53
CA ALA A 343 -12.52 17.96 -6.86
C ALA A 343 -13.47 16.76 -6.97
N ILE A 344 -13.87 16.15 -5.85
CA ILE A 344 -14.70 14.94 -5.83
C ILE A 344 -15.91 15.03 -4.89
N ALA A 345 -16.17 16.20 -4.32
CA ALA A 345 -17.38 16.41 -3.53
C ALA A 345 -18.63 16.19 -4.43
N PRO A 346 -19.66 15.47 -3.95
CA PRO A 346 -20.86 15.20 -4.76
C PRO A 346 -21.66 16.48 -5.08
N PHE A 347 -21.55 17.48 -4.20
CA PHE A 347 -22.02 18.84 -4.38
C PHE A 347 -20.98 19.77 -3.75
N GLN A 348 -20.83 20.97 -4.28
CA GLN A 348 -19.94 21.98 -3.73
C GLN A 348 -20.64 22.83 -2.67
N VAL A 349 -21.93 23.14 -2.88
CA VAL A 349 -22.71 24.03 -2.01
C VAL A 349 -24.04 23.41 -1.64
N ALA A 350 -24.41 23.47 -0.36
CA ALA A 350 -25.74 23.13 0.15
C ALA A 350 -26.50 24.38 0.59
N LEU A 351 -27.67 24.60 0.02
CA LEU A 351 -28.61 25.64 0.41
C LEU A 351 -29.64 25.08 1.39
N VAL A 352 -29.78 25.74 2.54
CA VAL A 352 -30.65 25.30 3.63
C VAL A 352 -31.69 26.39 3.95
N PRO A 353 -32.86 26.37 3.28
CA PRO A 353 -33.95 27.28 3.59
C PRO A 353 -34.57 26.98 4.97
N MET A 354 -34.58 27.98 5.85
CA MET A 354 -35.20 27.93 7.17
C MET A 354 -36.67 28.32 7.09
N ASN A 355 -37.56 27.45 7.60
CA ASN A 355 -39.01 27.68 7.63
C ASN A 355 -39.61 28.04 6.26
N ALA A 356 -39.07 27.48 5.17
CA ALA A 356 -39.52 27.76 3.80
C ALA A 356 -41.04 27.57 3.65
N HIS A 357 -41.64 26.55 4.27
CA HIS A 357 -43.09 26.31 4.23
C HIS A 357 -43.93 27.51 4.76
N LYS A 358 -43.36 28.37 5.61
CA LYS A 358 -44.00 29.59 6.14
C LYS A 358 -43.56 30.87 5.43
N SER A 359 -42.31 30.97 4.98
CA SER A 359 -41.79 32.18 4.33
C SER A 359 -41.73 32.02 2.82
N GLN A 360 -42.57 32.78 2.10
CA GLN A 360 -42.49 32.86 0.63
C GLN A 360 -41.17 33.50 0.20
N ARG A 361 -40.71 34.53 0.94
CA ARG A 361 -39.46 35.23 0.68
C ARG A 361 -38.24 34.29 0.74
N VAL A 362 -38.15 33.43 1.76
CA VAL A 362 -37.07 32.43 1.86
C VAL A 362 -37.11 31.45 0.71
N ARG A 363 -38.31 30.99 0.30
CA ARG A 363 -38.47 30.08 -0.85
C ARG A 363 -37.96 30.71 -2.15
N GLU A 364 -38.43 31.91 -2.47
CA GLU A 364 -38.06 32.63 -3.68
C GLU A 364 -36.56 32.91 -3.72
N GLU A 365 -35.97 33.34 -2.60
CA GLU A 365 -34.54 33.62 -2.53
C GLU A 365 -33.69 32.36 -2.64
N SER A 366 -34.13 31.24 -2.06
CA SER A 366 -33.42 29.96 -2.17
C SER A 366 -33.41 29.43 -3.59
N GLU A 367 -34.54 29.53 -4.29
CA GLU A 367 -34.64 29.17 -5.71
C GLU A 367 -33.76 30.09 -6.58
N ARG A 368 -33.80 31.40 -6.31
CA ARG A 368 -32.95 32.38 -7.00
C ARG A 368 -31.46 32.06 -6.82
N LEU A 369 -31.03 31.78 -5.59
CA LEU A 369 -29.64 31.43 -5.29
C LEU A 369 -29.26 30.09 -5.92
N TYR A 370 -30.14 29.10 -5.88
CA TYR A 370 -29.92 27.81 -6.53
C TYR A 370 -29.64 27.99 -8.03
N GLN A 371 -30.49 28.74 -8.73
CA GLN A 371 -30.32 29.03 -10.16
C GLN A 371 -29.06 29.85 -10.42
N THR A 372 -28.78 30.86 -9.59
CA THR A 372 -27.62 31.76 -9.76
C THR A 372 -26.30 31.02 -9.59
N LEU A 373 -26.17 30.21 -8.54
CA LEU A 373 -24.96 29.43 -8.25
C LEU A 373 -24.77 28.30 -9.27
N THR A 374 -25.85 27.63 -9.67
CA THR A 374 -25.79 26.62 -10.74
C THR A 374 -25.36 27.25 -12.07
N ALA A 375 -25.90 28.42 -12.43
CA ALA A 375 -25.48 29.16 -13.62
C ALA A 375 -24.02 29.65 -13.54
N ALA A 376 -23.47 29.81 -12.33
CA ALA A 376 -22.07 30.12 -12.09
C ALA A 376 -21.15 28.89 -12.16
N GLY A 377 -21.69 27.70 -12.47
CA GLY A 377 -20.94 26.45 -12.64
C GLY A 377 -20.68 25.68 -11.35
N LEU A 378 -21.40 25.99 -10.27
CA LEU A 378 -21.34 25.24 -9.02
C LEU A 378 -22.35 24.09 -9.02
N ASP A 379 -21.96 22.94 -8.48
CA ASP A 379 -22.89 21.85 -8.18
C ASP A 379 -23.59 22.13 -6.83
N VAL A 380 -24.88 22.43 -6.89
CA VAL A 380 -25.67 22.90 -5.74
C VAL A 380 -26.70 21.85 -5.29
N LEU A 381 -26.73 21.58 -3.99
CA LEU A 381 -27.79 20.83 -3.32
C LEU A 381 -28.76 21.80 -2.65
N LEU A 382 -30.04 21.71 -2.96
CA LEU A 382 -31.09 22.44 -2.23
C LEU A 382 -31.78 21.48 -1.25
N ASP A 383 -31.63 21.69 0.05
CA ASP A 383 -32.34 20.92 1.07
C ASP A 383 -33.73 21.53 1.34
N ASP A 384 -34.68 21.21 0.46
CA ASP A 384 -36.07 21.67 0.49
C ASP A 384 -36.98 20.85 1.41
N ARG A 385 -36.43 19.85 2.12
CA ARG A 385 -37.20 18.94 2.98
C ARG A 385 -37.87 19.69 4.13
N ASP A 386 -39.09 19.30 4.49
CA ASP A 386 -39.77 19.82 5.67
C ASP A 386 -39.35 19.07 6.94
N THR A 387 -38.10 19.29 7.36
CA THR A 387 -37.51 18.69 8.57
C THR A 387 -36.81 19.73 9.45
N ARG A 388 -36.47 19.34 10.68
CA ARG A 388 -35.83 20.23 11.66
C ARG A 388 -34.42 20.64 11.19
N PRO A 389 -33.99 21.90 11.42
CA PRO A 389 -32.67 22.39 10.99
C PRO A 389 -31.51 21.51 11.46
N GLY A 390 -31.53 21.05 12.71
CA GLY A 390 -30.48 20.18 13.24
C GLY A 390 -30.31 18.87 12.48
N VAL A 391 -31.40 18.31 11.93
CA VAL A 391 -31.33 17.09 11.10
C VAL A 391 -30.72 17.42 9.74
N LYS A 392 -31.13 18.53 9.12
CA LYS A 392 -30.52 19.00 7.86
C LYS A 392 -29.02 19.20 8.00
N PHE A 393 -28.60 19.86 9.09
CA PHE A 393 -27.19 20.14 9.35
C PHE A 393 -26.38 18.86 9.53
N ALA A 394 -26.88 17.92 10.33
CA ALA A 394 -26.21 16.63 10.54
C ALA A 394 -26.11 15.81 9.23
N ASP A 395 -27.17 15.78 8.42
CA ASP A 395 -27.13 15.08 7.13
C ASP A 395 -26.10 15.69 6.17
N LEU A 396 -26.05 17.02 6.07
CA LEU A 396 -25.10 17.74 5.20
C LEU A 396 -23.66 17.58 5.66
N GLU A 397 -23.42 17.60 6.97
CA GLU A 397 -22.10 17.35 7.58
C GLU A 397 -21.68 15.89 7.36
N LEU A 398 -22.60 14.93 7.49
CA LEU A 398 -22.36 13.51 7.23
C LEU A 398 -22.02 13.24 5.76
N MET A 399 -22.78 13.83 4.82
CA MET A 399 -22.53 13.74 3.38
C MET A 399 -21.24 14.45 2.95
N GLY A 400 -20.74 15.37 3.77
CA GLY A 400 -19.48 16.08 3.56
C GLY A 400 -19.55 17.20 2.53
N VAL A 401 -20.71 17.84 2.35
CA VAL A 401 -20.83 18.97 1.41
C VAL A 401 -19.94 20.12 1.88
N PRO A 402 -18.96 20.60 1.08
CA PRO A 402 -17.91 21.51 1.54
C PRO A 402 -18.42 22.87 2.05
N HIS A 403 -19.49 23.39 1.46
CA HIS A 403 -20.00 24.72 1.78
C HIS A 403 -21.49 24.66 2.10
N ARG A 404 -21.89 25.13 3.29
CA ARG A 404 -23.30 25.23 3.68
C ARG A 404 -23.73 26.69 3.76
N LEU A 405 -24.86 27.03 3.16
CA LEU A 405 -25.53 28.31 3.29
C LEU A 405 -26.91 28.16 3.90
N VAL A 406 -27.16 28.88 4.98
CA VAL A 406 -28.45 28.93 5.65
C VAL A 406 -29.18 30.22 5.25
N ILE A 407 -30.41 30.06 4.79
CA ILE A 407 -31.25 31.15 4.27
C ILE A 407 -32.43 31.28 5.22
N GLY A 408 -32.54 32.40 5.92
CA GLY A 408 -33.63 32.65 6.86
C GLY A 408 -34.01 34.12 6.92
N ASP A 409 -35.26 34.41 7.31
CA ASP A 409 -35.82 35.77 7.26
C ASP A 409 -34.93 36.80 7.98
N ARG A 410 -34.36 36.47 9.14
CA ARG A 410 -33.45 37.36 9.88
C ARG A 410 -32.19 37.75 9.09
N GLY A 411 -31.59 36.81 8.37
CA GLY A 411 -30.44 37.10 7.51
C GLY A 411 -30.86 37.99 6.35
N LEU A 412 -32.00 37.67 5.72
CA LEU A 412 -32.54 38.46 4.62
C LEU A 412 -32.90 39.89 5.01
N ASP A 413 -33.38 40.12 6.24
CA ASP A 413 -33.65 41.47 6.76
C ASP A 413 -32.38 42.33 6.86
N ASN A 414 -31.24 41.68 7.11
CA ASN A 414 -29.93 42.34 7.20
C ASN A 414 -29.17 42.36 5.85
N GLY A 415 -29.69 41.70 4.82
CA GLY A 415 -29.00 41.54 3.54
C GLY A 415 -27.82 40.56 3.59
N GLU A 416 -27.86 39.59 4.48
CA GLU A 416 -26.77 38.63 4.74
C GLU A 416 -27.26 37.18 4.71
N LEU A 417 -26.34 36.25 4.48
CA LEU A 417 -26.55 34.80 4.52
C LEU A 417 -25.56 34.18 5.51
N GLU A 418 -25.99 33.16 6.26
CA GLU A 418 -25.11 32.44 7.18
C GLU A 418 -24.37 31.34 6.42
N TYR A 419 -23.04 31.44 6.37
CA TYR A 419 -22.13 30.49 5.74
C TYR A 419 -21.38 29.68 6.79
N LYS A 420 -21.19 28.38 6.53
CA LYS A 420 -20.26 27.53 7.27
C LYS A 420 -19.57 26.56 6.31
N GLY A 421 -18.24 26.57 6.26
CA GLY A 421 -17.47 25.52 5.60
C GLY A 421 -17.52 24.21 6.40
N ARG A 422 -17.40 23.07 5.71
CA ARG A 422 -17.45 21.74 6.34
C ARG A 422 -16.36 21.55 7.40
N ARG A 423 -15.22 22.24 7.25
CA ARG A 423 -14.08 22.20 8.18
C ARG A 423 -14.10 23.35 9.19
N ASP A 424 -15.04 24.28 9.09
CA ASP A 424 -15.09 25.46 9.96
C ASP A 424 -15.72 25.13 11.32
N SER A 425 -15.17 25.70 12.39
CA SER A 425 -15.73 25.57 13.74
C SER A 425 -16.99 26.41 13.94
N GLU A 426 -17.05 27.59 13.32
CA GLU A 426 -18.12 28.57 13.50
C GLU A 426 -18.70 29.03 12.16
N ALA A 427 -19.96 29.45 12.19
CA ALA A 427 -20.61 30.06 11.04
C ALA A 427 -20.27 31.56 10.97
N THR A 428 -20.27 32.11 9.75
CA THR A 428 -20.01 33.52 9.47
C THR A 428 -21.16 34.12 8.66
N MET A 429 -21.44 35.40 8.85
CA MET A 429 -22.44 36.12 8.05
C MET A 429 -21.74 36.75 6.83
N ILE A 430 -22.24 36.44 5.64
CA ILE A 430 -21.71 36.96 4.38
C ILE A 430 -22.77 37.82 3.70
N PRO A 431 -22.43 39.04 3.24
CA PRO A 431 -23.36 39.86 2.46
C PRO A 431 -23.90 39.10 1.24
N ALA A 432 -25.21 39.13 1.04
CA ALA A 432 -25.89 38.33 0.02
C ALA A 432 -25.48 38.71 -1.42
N ASP A 433 -25.02 39.95 -1.63
CA ASP A 433 -24.50 40.45 -2.91
C ASP A 433 -23.10 39.90 -3.25
N LYS A 434 -22.33 39.46 -2.24
CA LYS A 434 -20.97 38.91 -2.40
C LYS A 434 -20.92 37.38 -2.42
N ILE A 435 -22.04 36.71 -2.12
CA ILE A 435 -22.00 35.27 -1.82
C ILE A 435 -21.57 34.40 -2.99
N VAL A 436 -21.94 34.79 -4.22
CA VAL A 436 -21.61 34.03 -5.42
C VAL A 436 -20.11 34.05 -5.67
N ASP A 437 -19.49 35.23 -5.64
CA ASP A 437 -18.05 35.37 -5.86
C ASP A 437 -17.26 34.68 -4.74
N PHE A 438 -17.70 34.86 -3.49
CA PHE A 438 -17.11 34.18 -2.34
C PHE A 438 -17.10 32.65 -2.51
N LEU A 439 -18.23 32.04 -2.88
CA LEU A 439 -18.30 30.58 -3.05
C LEU A 439 -17.50 30.09 -4.26
N ARG A 440 -17.42 30.85 -5.35
CA ARG A 440 -16.57 30.49 -6.49
C ARG A 440 -15.10 30.47 -6.11
N GLU A 441 -14.66 31.41 -5.29
CA GLU A 441 -13.30 31.44 -4.73
C GLU A 441 -13.04 30.22 -3.85
N GLN A 442 -13.94 29.93 -2.91
CA GLN A 442 -13.80 28.78 -2.00
C GLN A 442 -13.81 27.42 -2.73
N ALA A 443 -14.60 27.31 -3.80
CA ALA A 443 -14.69 26.12 -4.62
C ALA A 443 -13.50 25.96 -5.61
N GLY A 444 -12.59 26.93 -5.68
CA GLY A 444 -11.46 26.91 -6.62
C GLY A 444 -11.86 27.12 -8.08
N LEU A 445 -13.00 27.77 -8.34
CA LEU A 445 -13.52 28.07 -9.70
C LEU A 445 -13.09 29.43 -10.24
N VAL A 446 -12.16 30.11 -9.57
CA VAL A 446 -11.58 31.36 -10.07
C VAL A 446 -10.40 31.00 -10.97
N SER A 447 -10.43 31.49 -12.20
CA SER A 447 -9.31 31.41 -13.14
C SER A 447 -8.06 31.96 -12.46
N ALA A 448 -7.00 31.15 -12.40
CA ALA A 448 -5.66 31.71 -12.23
C ALA A 448 -5.45 32.71 -13.38
N GLU A 449 -5.34 34.00 -13.04
CA GLU A 449 -4.85 35.00 -14.00
C GLU A 449 -3.42 34.68 -14.44
#